data_AF-A0A526YIR2-F1
#
_entry.id   AF-A0A526YIR2-F1
#
_cell.length_a   1.000
_cell.length_b   1.000
_cell.length_c   1.000
_cell.angle_alpha   90.00
_cell.angle_beta   90.00
_cell.angle_gamma   90.00
#
_symmetry.space_group_name_H-M   'P 1'
#
loop_
_entity.id
_entity.type
_entity.pdbx_description
1 polymer ?
#
loop_
_entity_poly.entity_id
_entity_poly.type
_entity_poly.pdbx_seq_one_letter_code
_entity_poly.pdbx_strand_id
1 'polypeptide(L)'
;LALRTSGVAFMIVTMMFAQVFYLIILYLAAWTGGDQGLVVPQSARVLVLGDTSLGLTNPTVRYMSALVLFSIVLLVTLVIVRSRYGRVLVAIRENEERTKMLGYDTFSNKLAAVVVSGTICAASGAAYALLFGYVGSTFASVQYSILPLLWVLLGGAATTLG
;
A
#
# COMPACT_ATOMS: atom_id res chain seq x y z
N LEU A 1 4.95 2.77 -18.60
CA LEU A 1 3.80 2.92 -19.52
C LEU A 1 2.67 3.71 -18.86
N ALA A 2 2.22 3.33 -17.65
CA ALA A 2 1.14 4.03 -16.94
C ALA A 2 1.43 5.53 -16.68
N LEU A 3 2.59 5.91 -16.15
CA LEU A 3 2.90 7.32 -15.84
C LEU A 3 3.06 8.26 -17.06
N ARG A 4 2.98 7.72 -18.29
CA ARG A 4 2.98 8.53 -19.51
C ARG A 4 1.56 8.89 -19.97
N THR A 5 0.53 8.26 -19.40
CA THR A 5 -0.87 8.59 -19.64
C THR A 5 -1.41 9.44 -18.48
N SER A 6 -2.31 10.37 -18.78
CA SER A 6 -2.94 11.24 -17.79
C SER A 6 -4.45 10.96 -17.70
N GLY A 7 -5.03 11.24 -16.52
CA GLY A 7 -6.47 11.14 -16.30
C GLY A 7 -7.02 9.72 -16.42
N VAL A 8 -8.08 9.55 -17.22
CA VAL A 8 -8.83 8.28 -17.33
C VAL A 8 -7.97 7.14 -17.86
N ALA A 9 -7.07 7.42 -18.81
CA ALA A 9 -6.19 6.42 -19.38
C ALA A 9 -5.22 5.85 -18.33
N PHE A 10 -4.77 6.64 -17.36
CA PHE A 10 -3.96 6.14 -16.23
C PHE A 10 -4.76 5.14 -15.39
N MET A 11 -6.01 5.48 -15.04
CA MET A 11 -6.88 4.62 -14.23
C MET A 11 -7.15 3.27 -14.92
N ILE A 12 -7.47 3.29 -16.21
CA ILE A 12 -7.70 2.06 -17.00
C ILE A 12 -6.44 1.19 -17.00
N VAL A 13 -5.28 1.77 -17.29
CA VAL A 13 -4.01 1.03 -17.32
C VAL A 13 -3.68 0.42 -15.95
N THR A 14 -3.89 1.17 -14.85
CA THR A 14 -3.66 0.63 -13.50
C THR A 14 -4.61 -0.52 -13.14
N MET A 15 -5.87 -0.45 -13.58
CA MET A 15 -6.83 -1.54 -13.41
C MET A 15 -6.44 -2.78 -14.21
N MET A 16 -5.97 -2.60 -15.45
CA MET A 16 -5.47 -3.72 -16.25
C MET A 16 -4.27 -4.39 -15.60
N PHE A 17 -3.32 -3.61 -15.05
CA PHE A 17 -2.20 -4.19 -14.31
C PHE A 17 -2.67 -4.97 -13.08
N ALA A 18 -3.62 -4.43 -12.30
CA ALA A 18 -4.20 -5.14 -11.16
C ALA A 18 -4.82 -6.49 -11.58
N GLN A 19 -5.57 -6.51 -12.69
CA GLN A 19 -6.17 -7.74 -13.22
C GLN A 19 -5.13 -8.74 -13.73
N VAL A 20 -4.05 -8.27 -14.35
CA VAL A 20 -2.92 -9.13 -14.75
C VAL A 20 -2.27 -9.76 -13.52
N PHE A 21 -2.04 -8.99 -12.45
CA PHE A 21 -1.52 -9.55 -11.20
C PHE A 21 -2.45 -10.59 -10.58
N TYR A 22 -3.76 -10.36 -10.59
CA TYR A 22 -4.74 -11.34 -10.14
C TYR A 22 -4.63 -12.66 -10.93
N LEU A 23 -4.55 -12.58 -12.26
CA LEU A 23 -4.39 -13.76 -13.12
C LEU A 23 -3.04 -14.46 -12.90
N ILE A 24 -1.96 -13.71 -12.67
CA ILE A 24 -0.65 -14.26 -12.34
C ILE A 24 -0.72 -15.05 -11.03
N ILE A 25 -1.41 -14.54 -10.00
CA ILE A 25 -1.59 -15.26 -8.73
C ILE A 25 -2.32 -16.58 -8.94
N LEU A 26 -3.36 -16.60 -9.78
CA LEU A 26 -4.10 -17.83 -10.11
C LEU A 26 -3.27 -18.80 -10.97
N TYR A 27 -2.50 -18.28 -11.92
CA TYR A 27 -1.66 -19.10 -12.81
C TYR A 27 -0.50 -19.75 -12.05
N LEU A 28 0.15 -19.02 -11.14
CA LEU A 28 1.22 -19.55 -10.27
C LEU A 28 0.67 -20.26 -9.03
N ALA A 29 -0.44 -21.00 -9.16
CA ALA A 29 -1.08 -21.70 -8.04
C ALA A 29 -0.12 -22.65 -7.30
N ALA A 30 0.89 -23.21 -7.99
CA ALA A 30 1.91 -24.04 -7.36
C ALA A 30 2.74 -23.30 -6.28
N TRP A 31 2.88 -21.98 -6.38
CA TRP A 31 3.63 -21.14 -5.44
C TRP A 31 2.72 -20.33 -4.52
N THR A 32 1.57 -19.88 -5.02
CA THR A 32 0.64 -18.98 -4.30
C THR A 32 -0.54 -19.71 -3.66
N GLY A 33 -0.70 -21.01 -3.90
CA GLY A 33 -1.91 -21.76 -3.53
C GLY A 33 -3.14 -21.40 -4.38
N GLY A 34 -3.01 -20.48 -5.34
CA GLY A 34 -4.08 -20.06 -6.25
C GLY A 34 -5.32 -19.61 -5.47
N ASP A 35 -6.45 -20.25 -5.75
CA ASP A 35 -7.72 -19.95 -5.10
C ASP A 35 -7.81 -20.43 -3.65
N GLN A 36 -7.07 -21.49 -3.29
CA GLN A 36 -7.01 -22.02 -1.93
C GLN A 36 -6.19 -21.13 -0.99
N GLY A 37 -5.31 -20.29 -1.55
CA GLY A 37 -4.44 -19.40 -0.80
C GLY A 37 -3.33 -20.11 -0.02
N LEU A 38 -2.60 -19.31 0.76
CA LEU A 38 -1.50 -19.76 1.62
C LEU A 38 -1.89 -19.57 3.08
N VAL A 39 -1.63 -20.62 3.88
CA VAL A 39 -1.72 -20.56 5.35
C VAL A 39 -0.30 -20.42 5.89
N VAL A 40 -0.04 -19.33 6.62
CA VAL A 40 1.26 -19.10 7.25
C VAL A 40 1.36 -19.92 8.53
N PRO A 41 2.36 -20.80 8.65
CA PRO A 41 2.52 -21.66 9.83
C PRO A 41 2.74 -20.83 11.08
N GLN A 42 2.24 -21.33 12.21
CA GLN A 42 2.25 -20.62 13.49
C GLN A 42 3.67 -20.35 14.02
N SER A 43 4.65 -21.17 13.61
CA SER A 43 6.08 -20.97 13.89
C SER A 43 6.66 -19.71 13.25
N ALA A 44 6.14 -19.28 12.09
CA ALA A 44 6.53 -18.04 11.43
C ALA A 44 5.79 -16.81 11.98
N ARG A 45 4.83 -17.01 12.89
CA ARG A 45 4.00 -15.97 13.52
C ARG A 45 4.47 -15.65 14.93
N VAL A 46 5.79 -15.59 15.10
CA VAL A 46 6.44 -15.22 16.36
C VAL A 46 7.34 -14.01 16.08
N LEU A 47 7.09 -12.91 16.78
CA LEU A 47 7.99 -11.77 16.82
C LEU A 47 9.04 -12.06 17.89
N VAL A 48 10.27 -12.31 17.47
CA VAL A 48 11.41 -12.44 18.38
C VAL A 48 11.99 -11.05 18.58
N LEU A 49 11.85 -10.49 19.77
CA LEU A 49 12.43 -9.20 20.14
C LEU A 49 13.43 -9.45 21.28
N GLY A 50 14.71 -9.59 20.91
CA GLY A 50 15.76 -9.99 21.83
C GLY A 50 15.49 -11.37 22.44
N ASP A 51 15.46 -11.47 23.78
CA ASP A 51 15.21 -12.71 24.53
C ASP A 51 13.71 -13.05 24.70
N THR A 52 12.81 -12.22 24.16
CA THR A 52 11.36 -12.42 24.31
C THR A 52 10.71 -12.85 22.99
N SER A 53 10.08 -14.02 23.01
CA SER A 53 9.28 -14.52 21.89
C SER A 53 7.81 -14.14 22.09
N LEU A 54 7.33 -13.17 21.31
CA LEU A 54 5.94 -12.73 21.32
C LEU A 54 5.16 -13.44 20.21
N GLY A 55 4.29 -14.37 20.58
CA GLY A 55 3.41 -15.04 19.62
C GLY A 55 2.31 -14.12 19.11
N LEU A 56 2.23 -13.89 17.79
CA LEU A 56 1.18 -13.09 17.16
C LEU A 56 -0.21 -13.77 17.23
N THR A 57 -0.29 -14.98 17.77
CA THR A 57 -1.55 -15.66 18.09
C THR A 57 -2.29 -14.97 19.24
N ASN A 58 -1.57 -14.32 20.17
CA ASN A 58 -2.21 -13.63 21.29
C ASN A 58 -2.90 -12.34 20.77
N PRO A 59 -4.21 -12.14 21.02
CA PRO A 59 -4.96 -11.00 20.50
C PRO A 59 -4.36 -9.65 20.93
N THR A 60 -3.81 -9.56 22.14
CA THR A 60 -3.20 -8.33 22.66
C THR A 60 -1.93 -7.99 21.89
N VAL A 61 -1.04 -8.97 21.70
CA VAL A 61 0.21 -8.80 20.93
C VAL A 61 -0.08 -8.47 19.47
N ARG A 62 -1.07 -9.13 18.88
CA ARG A 62 -1.53 -8.86 17.51
C ARG A 62 -2.05 -7.43 17.36
N TYR A 63 -2.88 -6.97 18.30
CA TYR A 63 -3.38 -5.61 18.30
C TYR A 63 -2.26 -4.57 18.47
N MET A 64 -1.36 -4.77 19.44
CA MET A 64 -0.26 -3.83 19.68
C MET A 64 0.71 -3.76 18.50
N SER A 65 1.06 -4.89 17.89
CA SER A 65 1.90 -4.92 16.69
C SER A 65 1.26 -4.19 15.49
N ALA A 66 -0.04 -4.39 15.27
CA ALA A 66 -0.79 -3.65 14.25
C ALA A 66 -0.82 -2.14 14.54
N LEU A 67 -1.02 -1.75 15.81
CA LEU A 67 -1.03 -0.35 16.23
C LEU A 67 0.34 0.32 16.06
N VAL A 68 1.43 -0.38 16.39
CA VAL A 68 2.81 0.11 16.19
C VAL A 68 3.07 0.32 14.70
N LEU A 69 2.73 -0.67 13.86
CA LEU A 69 2.90 -0.56 12.41
C LEU A 69 2.09 0.61 11.83
N PHE A 70 0.82 0.72 12.23
CA PHE A 70 -0.04 1.85 11.84
C PHE A 70 0.58 3.19 12.25
N SER A 71 1.06 3.30 13.49
CA SER A 71 1.68 4.52 14.00
C SER A 71 2.94 4.90 13.21
N ILE A 72 3.78 3.92 12.86
CA ILE A 72 4.98 4.14 12.04
C ILE A 72 4.59 4.67 10.65
N VAL A 73 3.64 4.01 9.97
CA VAL A 73 3.19 4.41 8.64
C VAL A 73 2.55 5.80 8.67
N LEU A 74 1.76 6.11 9.69
CA LEU A 74 1.16 7.43 9.88
C LEU A 74 2.22 8.51 10.06
N LEU A 75 3.23 8.28 10.92
CA LEU A 75 4.32 9.22 11.14
C LEU A 75 5.15 9.43 9.87
N VAL A 76 5.50 8.36 9.16
CA VAL A 76 6.24 8.44 7.89
C VAL A 76 5.45 9.27 6.87
N THR A 77 4.16 9.00 6.73
CA THR A 77 3.30 9.75 5.81
C THR A 77 3.20 11.22 6.19
N LEU A 78 3.07 11.53 7.48
CA LEU A 78 3.01 12.90 7.99
C LEU A 78 4.32 13.66 7.72
N VAL A 79 5.47 13.01 7.93
CA VAL A 79 6.79 13.60 7.61
C VAL A 79 6.91 13.86 6.12
N ILE A 80 6.49 12.93 5.26
CA ILE A 80 6.53 13.10 3.80
C ILE A 80 5.67 14.28 3.36
N VAL A 81 4.43 14.38 3.87
CA VAL A 81 3.50 15.47 3.51
C VAL A 81 4.01 16.83 3.99
N ARG A 82 4.60 16.92 5.19
CA ARG A 82 5.17 18.18 5.71
C ARG A 82 6.52 18.56 5.09
N SER A 83 7.19 17.63 4.43
CA SER A 83 8.50 17.87 3.82
C SER A 83 8.41 18.79 2.58
N ARG A 84 9.57 19.22 2.05
CA ARG A 84 9.65 19.95 0.77
C ARG A 84 9.04 19.15 -0.38
N TYR A 85 9.20 17.83 -0.36
CA TYR A 85 8.66 16.93 -1.37
C TYR A 85 7.13 16.92 -1.40
N GLY A 86 6.48 16.88 -0.23
CA GLY A 86 5.02 16.99 -0.13
C GLY A 86 4.48 18.29 -0.71
N ARG A 87 5.17 19.42 -0.47
CA ARG A 87 4.80 20.72 -1.05
C ARG A 87 4.93 20.76 -2.57
N VAL A 88 5.96 20.11 -3.13
CA VAL A 88 6.12 19.97 -4.59
C VAL A 88 4.98 19.15 -5.18
N LEU A 89 4.55 18.06 -4.52
CA LEU A 89 3.41 17.27 -4.96
C LEU A 89 2.09 18.07 -4.96
N VAL A 90 1.89 18.94 -3.96
CA VAL A 90 0.73 19.85 -3.93
C VAL A 90 0.79 20.83 -5.11
N ALA A 91 1.97 21.41 -5.41
CA ALA A 91 2.13 22.29 -6.56
C ALA A 91 1.87 21.57 -7.90
N ILE A 92 2.31 20.31 -8.04
CA ILE A 92 2.02 19.47 -9.21
C ILE A 92 0.51 19.23 -9.35
N ARG A 93 -0.22 19.03 -8.23
CA ARG A 93 -1.68 18.84 -8.23
C ARG A 93 -2.42 20.10 -8.67
N GLU A 94 -1.96 21.29 -8.29
CA GLU A 94 -2.60 22.56 -8.67
C GLU A 94 -2.36 22.90 -10.14
N ASN A 95 -1.10 22.88 -10.57
CA ASN A 95 -0.74 23.14 -11.96
C ASN A 95 0.60 22.50 -12.31
N GLU A 96 0.52 21.37 -13.01
CA GLU A 96 1.69 20.61 -13.45
C GLU A 96 2.58 21.40 -14.41
N GLU A 97 1.99 22.11 -15.37
CA GLU A 97 2.72 22.86 -16.38
C GLU A 97 3.54 23.99 -15.74
N ARG A 98 2.94 24.72 -14.79
CA ARG A 98 3.60 25.77 -14.01
C ARG A 98 4.75 25.22 -13.16
N THR A 99 4.54 24.07 -12.53
CA THR A 99 5.57 23.43 -11.71
C THR A 99 6.77 22.99 -12.55
N LYS A 100 6.52 22.52 -13.77
CA LYS A 100 7.56 22.18 -14.75
C LYS A 100 8.34 23.41 -15.21
N MET A 101 7.66 24.55 -15.43
CA MET A 101 8.32 25.83 -15.78
C MET A 101 9.24 26.35 -14.67
N LEU A 102 8.97 26.02 -13.41
CA LEU A 102 9.82 26.35 -12.27
C LEU A 102 11.08 25.44 -12.16
N GLY A 103 11.29 24.53 -13.11
CA GLY A 103 12.46 23.65 -13.16
C GLY A 103 12.33 22.33 -12.38
N TYR A 104 11.15 22.01 -11.85
CA TYR A 104 10.90 20.73 -11.20
C TYR A 104 10.59 19.64 -12.23
N ASP A 105 11.22 18.47 -12.08
CA ASP A 105 10.84 17.27 -12.83
C ASP A 105 9.55 16.67 -12.25
N THR A 106 8.41 16.96 -12.89
CA THR A 106 7.10 16.46 -12.46
C THR A 106 6.97 14.95 -12.62
N PHE A 107 7.67 14.34 -13.58
CA PHE A 107 7.62 12.90 -13.84
C PHE A 107 8.33 12.11 -12.74
N SER A 108 9.56 12.50 -12.38
CA SER A 108 10.31 11.86 -11.29
C SER A 108 9.57 11.95 -9.95
N ASN A 109 8.99 13.12 -9.64
CA ASN A 109 8.21 13.30 -8.42
C ASN A 109 6.93 12.43 -8.40
N LYS A 110 6.22 12.29 -9.53
CA LYS A 110 5.06 11.38 -9.61
C LYS A 110 5.48 9.92 -9.50
N LEU A 111 6.59 9.52 -10.11
CA LEU A 111 7.11 8.16 -10.01
C LEU A 111 7.47 7.82 -8.56
N ALA A 112 8.21 8.69 -7.88
CA ALA A 112 8.55 8.50 -6.48
C ALA A 112 7.30 8.38 -5.59
N ALA A 113 6.24 9.18 -5.86
CA ALA A 113 4.98 9.07 -5.12
C ALA A 113 4.30 7.71 -5.32
N VAL A 114 4.30 7.17 -6.54
CA VAL A 114 3.76 5.83 -6.84
C VAL A 114 4.60 4.72 -6.20
N VAL A 115 5.93 4.85 -6.20
CA VAL A 115 6.81 3.87 -5.54
C VAL A 115 6.57 3.87 -4.03
N VAL A 116 6.52 5.05 -3.39
CA VAL A 116 6.27 5.16 -1.96
C VAL A 116 4.91 4.56 -1.60
N SER A 117 3.84 4.91 -2.31
CA SER A 117 2.52 4.34 -2.02
C SER A 117 2.50 2.82 -2.24
N GLY A 118 3.11 2.33 -3.31
CA GLY A 118 3.27 0.90 -3.58
C GLY A 118 4.01 0.15 -2.47
N THR A 119 5.10 0.73 -1.95
CA THR A 119 5.86 0.11 -0.84
C THR A 119 5.06 0.04 0.45
N ILE A 120 4.28 1.08 0.78
CA ILE A 120 3.41 1.08 1.96
C ILE A 120 2.30 0.03 1.81
N CYS A 121 1.67 -0.05 0.64
CA CYS A 121 0.65 -1.05 0.35
C CYS A 121 1.21 -2.49 0.42
N ALA A 122 2.39 -2.73 -0.16
CA ALA A 122 3.04 -4.03 -0.13
C ALA A 122 3.42 -4.45 1.30
N ALA A 123 3.99 -3.53 2.09
CA ALA A 123 4.31 -3.77 3.49
C ALA A 123 3.06 -4.07 4.33
N SER A 124 1.96 -3.35 4.08
CA SER A 124 0.66 -3.58 4.74
C SER A 124 0.11 -4.97 4.42
N GLY A 125 0.16 -5.40 3.15
CA GLY A 125 -0.26 -6.74 2.75
C GLY A 125 0.58 -7.86 3.38
N ALA A 126 1.90 -7.69 3.43
CA ALA A 126 2.80 -8.62 4.11
C ALA A 126 2.53 -8.71 5.62
N ALA A 127 2.28 -7.56 6.27
CA ALA A 127 1.91 -7.53 7.68
C ALA A 127 0.57 -8.21 7.94
N TYR A 128 -0.43 -8.00 7.08
CA TYR A 128 -1.72 -8.68 7.16
C TYR A 128 -1.55 -10.21 7.12
N ALA A 129 -0.75 -10.70 6.17
CA ALA A 129 -0.43 -12.12 6.04
C ALA A 129 0.12 -12.72 7.34
N LEU A 130 1.05 -12.03 8.00
CA LEU A 130 1.68 -12.47 9.25
C LEU A 130 0.72 -12.40 10.44
N LEU A 131 -0.08 -11.33 10.54
CA LEU A 131 -1.01 -11.09 11.64
C LEU A 131 -2.19 -12.06 11.62
N PHE A 132 -2.74 -12.37 10.45
CA PHE A 132 -3.92 -13.22 10.31
C PHE A 132 -3.58 -14.66 9.93
N GLY A 133 -2.42 -14.90 9.34
CA GLY A 133 -1.92 -16.23 9.01
C GLY A 133 -2.55 -16.85 7.77
N TYR A 134 -3.25 -16.06 6.96
CA TYR A 134 -3.91 -16.51 5.73
C TYR A 134 -3.87 -15.43 4.66
N VAL A 135 -3.57 -15.82 3.42
CA VAL A 135 -3.63 -14.96 2.23
C VAL A 135 -4.21 -15.76 1.07
N GLY A 136 -5.35 -15.33 0.53
CA GLY A 136 -5.98 -15.93 -0.65
C GLY A 136 -6.00 -15.02 -1.88
N SER A 137 -6.34 -15.59 -3.03
CA SER A 137 -6.53 -14.87 -4.31
C SER A 137 -7.54 -13.71 -4.20
N THR A 138 -8.58 -13.87 -3.37
CA THR A 138 -9.67 -12.89 -3.21
C THR A 138 -9.18 -11.50 -2.79
N PHE A 139 -8.07 -11.39 -2.06
CA PHE A 139 -7.50 -10.10 -1.66
C PHE A 139 -6.94 -9.29 -2.84
N ALA A 140 -6.57 -9.96 -3.93
CA ALA A 140 -6.13 -9.30 -5.16
C ALA A 140 -7.32 -8.88 -6.06
N SER A 141 -8.57 -9.08 -5.62
CA SER A 141 -9.74 -8.62 -6.36
C SER A 141 -9.88 -7.10 -6.33
N VAL A 142 -10.49 -6.57 -7.38
CA VAL A 142 -10.74 -5.12 -7.53
C VAL A 142 -11.60 -4.58 -6.38
N GLN A 143 -12.56 -5.36 -5.89
CA GLN A 143 -13.44 -4.97 -4.79
C GLN A 143 -12.65 -4.60 -3.52
N TYR A 144 -11.63 -5.41 -3.18
CA TYR A 144 -10.78 -5.16 -2.01
C TYR A 144 -9.92 -3.89 -2.17
N SER A 145 -9.61 -3.48 -3.41
CA SER A 145 -8.87 -2.24 -3.69
C SER A 145 -9.73 -0.98 -3.56
N ILE A 146 -11.05 -1.09 -3.66
CA ILE A 146 -11.99 0.04 -3.57
C ILE A 146 -12.24 0.44 -2.10
N LEU A 147 -12.23 -0.52 -1.18
CA LEU A 147 -12.52 -0.28 0.25
C LEU A 147 -11.59 0.78 0.90
N PRO A 148 -10.26 0.74 0.73
CA PRO A 148 -9.38 1.78 1.27
C PRO A 148 -9.67 3.17 0.70
N LEU A 149 -10.04 3.26 -0.58
CA LEU A 149 -10.40 4.53 -1.20
C LEU A 149 -11.66 5.11 -0.55
N LEU A 150 -12.67 4.27 -0.28
CA LEU A 150 -13.88 4.69 0.42
C LEU A 150 -13.59 5.18 1.84
N TRP A 151 -12.72 4.50 2.58
CA TRP A 151 -12.32 4.94 3.93
C TRP A 151 -11.60 6.29 3.91
N VAL A 152 -10.72 6.52 2.94
CA VAL A 152 -10.02 7.82 2.78
C VAL A 152 -10.99 8.93 2.35
N LEU A 153 -11.94 8.63 1.45
CA LEU A 153 -12.96 9.59 1.04
C LEU A 153 -13.88 9.99 2.19
N LEU A 154 -14.22 9.04 3.07
CA LEU A 154 -15.03 9.28 4.26
C LEU A 154 -14.27 10.05 5.33
N GLY A 155 -12.99 9.75 5.53
CA GLY A 155 -12.11 10.48 6.46
C GLY A 155 -11.90 11.92 5.99
N GLY A 156 -11.41 12.10 4.76
CA GLY A 156 -11.10 13.40 4.17
C GLY A 156 -9.95 13.28 3.18
N ALA A 157 -10.20 13.59 1.90
CA ALA A 157 -9.24 13.38 0.81
C ALA A 157 -7.98 14.29 0.86
N ALA A 158 -7.85 15.15 1.86
CA ALA A 158 -6.75 16.12 1.99
C ALA A 158 -6.13 16.17 3.41
N THR A 159 -6.54 15.30 4.32
CA THR A 159 -6.20 15.33 5.74
C THR A 159 -5.50 14.04 6.13
N THR A 160 -4.27 14.14 6.64
CA THR A 160 -3.48 12.98 7.03
C THR A 160 -3.99 12.27 8.30
N LEU A 161 -4.90 12.92 9.04
CA LEU A 161 -5.48 12.43 10.29
C LEU A 161 -6.92 11.92 10.16
N GLY A 162 -7.51 11.98 8.95
CA GLY A 162 -8.97 11.95 8.79
C GLY A 162 -9.47 13.37 8.75
#